data_AF-A0A7Y5KDP5-F1
#
_entry.id   AF-A0A7Y5KDP5-F1
#
_cell.length_a   1.000
_cell.length_b   1.000
_cell.length_c   1.000
_cell.angle_alpha   90.00
_cell.angle_beta   90.00
_cell.angle_gamma   90.00
#
_symmetry.space_group_name_H-M   'P 1'
#
loop_
_entity.id
_entity.type
_entity.pdbx_description
1 polymer ?
#
loop_
_entity_poly.entity_id
_entity_poly.type
_entity_poly.pdbx_seq_one_letter_code
_entity_poly.pdbx_strand_id
1 'polypeptide(L)'
;MKRTHVFAAAIFAVLVPTLSFGQLKEQTKPISFSQLLSQGLAAPKGLVGLLGLNPNRFSMQQSYSLSYLSSRGNGYSQGVYLNTMSYQVSDPLSVAVQWGVMNQPLSSFGAAPLYQSGFFFSGANLEYKPSDKFSVGLQINSHPNSNYYYSPYRYGSSYYNPFRDENK
;
A
#
# COMPACT_ATOMS: atom_id res chain seq x y z
N MET A 1 -54.01 14.72 50.34
CA MET A 1 -52.69 15.14 49.81
C MET A 1 -51.87 14.02 49.14
N LYS A 2 -52.13 12.72 49.37
CA LYS A 2 -51.31 11.63 48.78
C LYS A 2 -51.59 11.33 47.29
N ARG A 3 -52.80 11.60 46.77
CA ARG A 3 -53.20 11.28 45.39
C ARG A 3 -52.61 12.22 44.33
N THR A 4 -52.33 13.47 44.69
CA THR A 4 -51.69 14.47 43.80
C THR A 4 -50.22 14.14 43.53
N HIS A 5 -49.49 13.60 44.51
CA HIS A 5 -48.10 13.16 44.32
C HIS A 5 -47.99 11.91 43.43
N VAL A 6 -48.98 11.01 43.49
CA VAL A 6 -49.04 9.80 42.63
C VAL A 6 -49.29 10.18 41.17
N PHE A 7 -50.19 11.14 40.92
CA PHE A 7 -50.42 11.66 39.56
C PHE A 7 -49.20 12.39 39.00
N ALA A 8 -48.51 13.21 39.81
CA ALA A 8 -47.28 13.88 39.40
C ALA A 8 -46.15 12.88 39.08
N ALA A 9 -46.00 11.81 39.87
CA ALA A 9 -45.04 10.75 39.62
C ALA A 9 -45.35 9.95 38.34
N ALA A 10 -46.62 9.69 38.07
CA ALA A 10 -47.05 9.00 36.84
C ALA A 10 -46.77 9.83 35.58
N ILE A 11 -47.01 11.14 35.62
CA ILE A 11 -46.68 12.06 34.51
C ILE A 11 -45.17 12.12 34.27
N PHE A 12 -44.37 12.16 35.35
CA PHE A 12 -42.92 12.15 35.26
C PHE A 12 -42.37 10.85 34.67
N ALA A 13 -42.94 9.70 35.05
CA ALA A 13 -42.54 8.39 34.53
C ALA A 13 -42.83 8.20 33.02
N VAL A 14 -43.82 8.90 32.47
CA VAL A 14 -44.18 8.86 31.05
C VAL A 14 -43.36 9.85 30.20
N LEU A 15 -42.85 10.93 30.78
CA LEU A 15 -42.09 11.97 30.06
C LEU A 15 -40.57 11.70 29.97
N VAL A 16 -40.00 10.88 30.86
CA VAL A 16 -38.56 10.56 30.82
C VAL A 16 -38.15 9.71 29.60
N PRO A 17 -38.94 8.71 29.14
CA PRO A 17 -38.59 7.92 27.96
C PRO A 17 -38.62 8.71 26.64
N THR A 18 -39.45 9.76 26.53
CA THR A 18 -39.58 10.54 25.28
C THR A 18 -38.37 11.43 25.01
N LEU A 19 -37.58 11.75 26.04
CA LEU A 19 -36.29 12.45 25.89
C LEU A 19 -35.16 11.55 25.39
N SER A 20 -35.33 10.22 25.44
CA SER A 20 -34.28 9.25 25.09
C SER A 20 -34.21 8.92 23.59
N PHE A 21 -35.19 9.33 22.79
CA PHE A 21 -35.23 9.04 21.34
C PHE A 21 -34.58 10.14 20.45
N GLY A 22 -33.98 11.17 21.05
CA GLY A 22 -33.38 12.30 20.32
C GLY A 22 -31.91 12.15 19.91
N GLN A 23 -31.19 11.13 20.37
CA GLN A 23 -29.78 10.91 19.98
C GLN A 23 -29.65 10.03 18.73
N LEU A 24 -30.51 10.26 17.74
CA LEU A 24 -30.32 9.75 16.39
C LEU A 24 -28.99 10.31 15.86
N LYS A 25 -27.97 9.43 15.92
CA LYS A 25 -26.69 9.46 15.22
C LYS A 25 -26.48 10.74 14.41
N GLU A 26 -25.56 11.55 14.90
CA GLU A 26 -24.87 12.60 14.16
C GLU A 26 -24.72 12.19 12.69
N GLN A 27 -25.56 12.78 11.84
CA GLN A 27 -25.57 12.57 10.41
C GLN A 27 -24.21 13.04 9.91
N THR A 28 -23.33 12.08 9.65
CA THR A 28 -22.05 12.27 8.96
C THR A 28 -22.38 13.06 7.71
N LYS A 29 -22.02 14.35 7.69
CA LYS A 29 -22.21 15.21 6.53
C LYS A 29 -21.70 14.44 5.30
N PRO A 30 -22.52 14.23 4.25
CA PRO A 30 -22.03 13.60 3.04
C PRO A 30 -20.86 14.44 2.54
N ILE A 31 -19.67 13.84 2.54
CA ILE A 31 -18.46 14.54 2.14
C ILE A 31 -18.67 14.96 0.69
N SER A 32 -18.65 16.26 0.42
CA SER A 32 -18.84 16.78 -0.93
C SER A 32 -17.75 16.22 -1.84
N PHE A 33 -18.12 15.74 -3.02
CA PHE A 33 -17.18 15.20 -4.02
C PHE A 33 -16.04 16.17 -4.33
N SER A 34 -16.32 17.49 -4.31
CA SER A 34 -15.31 18.53 -4.47
C SER A 34 -14.31 18.59 -3.30
N GLN A 35 -14.75 18.35 -2.07
CA GLN A 35 -13.90 18.25 -0.89
C GLN A 35 -13.09 16.95 -0.87
N LEU A 36 -13.61 15.87 -1.47
CA LEU A 36 -12.89 14.62 -1.69
C LEU A 36 -11.79 14.77 -2.76
N LEU A 37 -12.04 15.52 -3.84
CA LEU A 37 -11.03 15.79 -4.86
C LEU A 37 -9.92 16.72 -4.33
N SER A 38 -10.29 17.76 -3.57
CA SER A 38 -9.31 18.71 -3.04
C SER A 38 -8.44 18.14 -1.92
N GLN A 39 -8.96 17.18 -1.15
CA GLN A 39 -8.18 16.40 -0.18
C GLN A 39 -7.47 15.19 -0.83
N GLY A 40 -7.98 14.71 -1.96
CA GLY A 40 -7.57 13.49 -2.67
C GLY A 40 -6.27 13.58 -3.47
N LEU A 41 -5.58 14.72 -3.48
CA LEU A 41 -4.20 14.84 -3.99
C LEU A 41 -3.15 14.77 -2.87
N ALA A 42 -3.53 15.01 -1.62
CA ALA A 42 -2.64 14.95 -0.45
C ALA A 42 -2.80 13.66 0.37
N ALA A 43 -3.98 13.03 0.32
CA ALA A 43 -4.22 11.75 0.97
C ALA A 43 -5.17 10.87 0.11
N PRO A 44 -4.71 9.71 -0.41
CA PRO A 44 -5.52 8.78 -1.20
C PRO A 44 -6.70 8.13 -0.43
N LYS A 45 -6.87 8.51 0.84
CA LYS A 45 -8.01 8.22 1.70
C LYS A 45 -9.36 8.58 1.07
N GLY A 46 -9.42 9.63 0.25
CA GLY A 46 -10.67 10.05 -0.40
C GLY A 46 -11.22 9.01 -1.39
N LEU A 47 -10.35 8.44 -2.23
CA LEU A 47 -10.74 7.43 -3.21
C LEU A 47 -11.22 6.14 -2.55
N VAL A 48 -10.57 5.73 -1.47
CA VAL A 48 -10.95 4.54 -0.70
C VAL A 48 -12.30 4.72 -0.01
N GLY A 49 -12.57 5.93 0.51
CA GLY A 49 -13.88 6.28 1.07
C GLY A 49 -15.02 6.22 0.05
N LEU A 50 -14.76 6.57 -1.23
CA LEU A 50 -15.75 6.43 -2.31
C LEU A 50 -16.11 4.98 -2.63
N LEU A 51 -15.18 4.04 -2.41
CA LEU A 51 -15.40 2.61 -2.59
C LEU A 51 -16.13 1.95 -1.41
N GLY A 52 -16.56 2.73 -0.40
CA GLY A 52 -17.19 2.22 0.82
C GLY A 52 -16.21 1.54 1.78
N LEU A 53 -14.91 1.65 1.52
CA LEU A 53 -13.86 1.09 2.38
C LEU A 53 -13.45 2.12 3.44
N ASN A 54 -13.03 1.65 4.61
CA ASN A 54 -12.65 2.54 5.71
C ASN A 54 -11.28 3.20 5.41
N PRO A 55 -11.21 4.52 5.19
CA PRO A 55 -9.95 5.19 4.84
C PRO A 55 -8.92 5.18 5.97
N ASN A 56 -9.34 4.98 7.23
CA ASN A 56 -8.42 4.88 8.37
C ASN A 56 -7.67 3.54 8.39
N ARG A 57 -8.17 2.54 7.66
CA ARG A 57 -7.53 1.23 7.50
C ARG A 57 -6.64 1.16 6.26
N PHE A 58 -6.57 2.25 5.48
CA PHE A 58 -5.78 2.33 4.27
C PHE A 58 -4.54 3.21 4.47
N SER A 59 -3.42 2.75 3.93
CA SER A 59 -2.15 3.46 3.91
C SER A 59 -1.52 3.35 2.54
N MET A 60 -0.85 4.40 2.10
CA MET A 60 -0.19 4.44 0.79
C MET A 60 1.17 5.12 0.94
N GLN A 61 2.22 4.45 0.49
CA GLN A 61 3.59 4.93 0.49
C GLN A 61 4.09 5.04 -0.93
N GLN A 62 4.57 6.21 -1.30
CA GLN A 62 5.10 6.48 -2.64
C GLN A 62 6.58 6.82 -2.53
N SER A 63 7.38 6.32 -3.47
CA SER A 63 8.78 6.70 -3.61
C SER A 63 9.12 6.92 -5.08
N TYR A 64 10.00 7.88 -5.34
CA TYR A 64 10.52 8.16 -6.67
C TYR A 64 12.05 8.18 -6.59
N SER A 65 12.69 7.37 -7.42
CA SER A 65 14.15 7.30 -7.53
C SER A 65 14.56 7.65 -8.95
N LEU A 66 15.60 8.47 -9.09
CA LEU A 66 16.17 8.83 -10.37
C LEU A 66 17.68 8.56 -10.33
N SER A 67 18.14 7.68 -11.20
CA SER A 67 19.56 7.38 -11.39
C SER A 67 20.02 7.95 -12.71
N TYR A 68 21.20 8.57 -12.73
CA TYR A 68 21.82 9.12 -13.94
C TYR A 68 23.28 8.69 -14.00
N LEU A 69 23.72 8.25 -15.18
CA LEU A 69 25.08 7.85 -15.47
C LEU A 69 25.52 8.54 -16.75
N SER A 70 26.66 9.24 -16.71
CA SER A 70 27.26 9.83 -17.90
C SER A 70 28.64 9.23 -18.17
N SER A 71 28.92 8.94 -19.44
CA SER A 71 30.22 8.42 -19.87
C SER A 71 30.50 8.81 -21.32
N ARG A 72 31.70 9.38 -21.56
CA ARG A 72 32.20 9.77 -22.90
C ARG A 72 31.17 10.53 -23.75
N GLY A 73 30.51 11.52 -23.16
CA GLY A 73 29.51 12.35 -23.83
C GLY A 73 28.12 11.71 -23.97
N ASN A 74 27.91 10.50 -23.49
CA ASN A 74 26.62 9.81 -23.49
C ASN A 74 26.00 9.81 -22.09
N GLY A 75 24.69 10.06 -22.01
CA GLY A 75 23.90 10.01 -20.79
C GLY A 75 22.92 8.84 -20.78
N TYR A 76 22.88 8.13 -19.66
CA TYR A 76 21.87 7.13 -19.32
C TYR A 76 21.12 7.59 -18.08
N SER A 77 19.79 7.47 -18.10
CA SER A 77 18.95 7.84 -16.96
C SER A 77 17.88 6.80 -16.74
N GLN A 78 17.56 6.51 -15.49
CA GLN A 78 16.46 5.62 -15.12
C GLN A 78 15.69 6.23 -13.94
N GLY A 79 14.44 6.57 -14.18
CA GLY A 79 13.46 6.92 -13.15
C GLY A 79 12.65 5.70 -12.77
N VAL A 80 12.36 5.55 -11.48
CA VAL A 80 11.53 4.50 -10.92
C VAL A 80 10.57 5.15 -9.94
N TYR A 81 9.28 5.05 -10.23
CA TYR A 81 8.21 5.35 -9.29
C TYR A 81 7.73 4.05 -8.67
N LEU A 82 7.63 3.99 -7.35
CA LEU A 82 7.06 2.86 -6.61
C LEU A 82 5.92 3.38 -5.74
N ASN A 83 4.85 2.60 -5.70
CA ASN A 83 3.72 2.84 -4.84
C ASN A 83 3.33 1.55 -4.13
N THR A 84 3.26 1.63 -2.81
CA THR A 84 2.81 0.54 -1.94
C THR A 84 1.48 0.95 -1.33
N MET A 85 0.45 0.14 -1.56
CA MET A 85 -0.89 0.32 -1.03
C MET A 85 -1.14 -0.78 -0.01
N SER A 86 -1.46 -0.39 1.23
CA SER A 86 -1.70 -1.30 2.34
C SER A 86 -3.11 -1.07 2.89
N TYR A 87 -3.83 -2.16 3.15
CA TYR A 87 -5.19 -2.13 3.67
C TYR A 87 -5.39 -3.17 4.78
N GLN A 88 -5.89 -2.72 5.93
CA GLN A 88 -6.32 -3.60 7.01
C GLN A 88 -7.77 -4.03 6.77
N VAL A 89 -7.97 -5.27 6.33
CA VAL A 89 -9.31 -5.81 6.06
C VAL A 89 -10.08 -5.96 7.38
N SER A 90 -9.45 -6.57 8.37
CA SER A 90 -9.95 -6.72 9.74
C SER A 90 -8.77 -6.76 10.71
N ASP A 91 -8.98 -6.57 12.01
CA ASP A 91 -8.04 -7.15 12.97
C ASP A 91 -8.39 -8.64 13.01
N PRO A 92 -7.61 -9.54 12.36
CA PRO A 92 -6.14 -9.51 12.27
C PRO A 92 -5.53 -9.65 10.86
N LEU A 93 -6.30 -9.36 9.80
CA LEU A 93 -5.92 -9.56 8.40
C LEU A 93 -5.53 -8.25 7.70
N SER A 94 -4.32 -8.20 7.16
CA SER A 94 -3.80 -7.09 6.37
C SER A 94 -3.34 -7.54 4.99
N VAL A 95 -3.47 -6.65 4.01
CA VAL A 95 -3.04 -6.85 2.62
C VAL A 95 -2.19 -5.66 2.21
N ALA A 96 -1.08 -5.92 1.53
CA ALA A 96 -0.29 -4.89 0.88
C ALA A 96 0.01 -5.28 -0.57
N VAL A 97 0.00 -4.30 -1.47
CA VAL A 97 0.32 -4.45 -2.88
C VAL A 97 1.29 -3.35 -3.28
N GLN A 98 2.40 -3.73 -3.91
CA GLN A 98 3.40 -2.80 -4.43
C GLN A 98 3.49 -2.91 -5.95
N TRP A 99 3.39 -1.76 -6.60
CA TRP A 99 3.55 -1.61 -8.04
C TRP A 99 4.45 -0.41 -8.33
N GLY A 100 4.96 -0.34 -9.55
CA GLY A 100 5.80 0.77 -9.96
C GLY A 100 5.75 1.06 -11.44
N VAL A 101 6.37 2.16 -11.82
CA VAL A 101 6.55 2.59 -13.20
C VAL A 101 8.02 2.94 -13.38
N MET A 102 8.66 2.38 -14.41
CA MET A 102 10.03 2.74 -14.78
C MET A 102 10.01 3.57 -16.05
N ASN A 103 10.88 4.58 -16.12
CA ASN A 103 11.06 5.41 -17.31
C ASN A 103 12.52 5.83 -17.51
N GLN A 104 12.87 6.32 -18.71
CA GLN A 104 14.23 6.75 -19.05
C GLN A 104 14.23 8.17 -19.63
N PRO A 105 14.01 9.21 -18.80
CA PRO A 105 13.68 10.55 -19.27
C PRO A 105 14.79 11.30 -20.03
N LEU A 106 16.06 11.00 -19.77
CA LEU A 106 17.25 11.71 -20.28
C LEU A 106 18.22 10.79 -21.03
N SER A 107 17.74 9.69 -21.62
CA SER A 107 18.60 8.74 -22.35
C SER A 107 18.97 9.27 -23.74
N SER A 108 20.28 9.36 -24.03
CA SER A 108 20.78 9.79 -25.36
C SER A 108 20.81 8.65 -26.38
N PHE A 109 20.81 7.40 -25.92
CA PHE A 109 20.60 6.21 -26.74
C PHE A 109 19.14 5.78 -26.61
N GLY A 110 18.49 5.45 -27.74
CA GLY A 110 17.14 4.88 -27.72
C GLY A 110 17.03 3.76 -26.70
N ALA A 111 15.94 3.76 -25.92
CA ALA A 111 15.73 2.84 -24.81
C ALA A 111 16.04 1.39 -25.23
N ALA A 112 17.04 0.76 -24.59
CA ALA A 112 17.31 -0.64 -24.84
C ALA A 112 16.04 -1.46 -24.52
N PRO A 113 15.63 -2.42 -25.38
CA PRO A 113 14.37 -3.16 -25.20
C PRO A 113 14.23 -3.86 -23.83
N LEU A 114 15.36 -4.16 -23.19
CA LEU A 114 15.44 -4.77 -21.86
C LEU A 114 15.01 -3.84 -20.71
N TYR A 115 14.88 -2.54 -20.97
CA TYR A 115 14.49 -1.52 -20.00
C TYR A 115 13.30 -0.71 -20.52
N GLN A 116 12.37 -1.40 -21.18
CA GLN A 116 11.17 -0.80 -21.74
C GLN A 116 10.42 -0.07 -20.62
N SER A 117 10.25 1.24 -20.81
CA SER A 117 9.55 2.08 -19.86
C SER A 117 8.13 1.56 -19.69
N GLY A 118 7.69 1.31 -18.47
CA GLY A 118 6.45 0.59 -18.26
C GLY A 118 6.08 0.39 -16.80
N PHE A 119 4.80 0.04 -16.62
CA PHE A 119 4.26 -0.42 -15.36
C PHE A 119 4.81 -1.81 -15.03
N PHE A 120 5.19 -2.02 -13.76
CA PHE A 120 5.57 -3.33 -13.24
C PHE A 120 4.92 -3.59 -11.90
N PHE A 121 4.60 -4.85 -11.66
CA PHE A 121 4.22 -5.35 -10.34
C PHE A 121 5.50 -5.70 -9.58
N SER A 122 5.61 -5.27 -8.32
CA SER A 122 6.77 -5.58 -7.46
C SER A 122 6.44 -6.73 -6.51
N GLY A 123 5.24 -6.70 -5.93
CA GLY A 123 4.79 -7.78 -5.07
C GLY A 123 3.48 -7.53 -4.35
N ALA A 124 3.02 -8.55 -3.64
CA ALA A 124 1.90 -8.49 -2.72
C ALA A 124 2.23 -9.25 -1.44
N ASN A 125 1.69 -8.77 -0.32
CA ASN A 125 1.78 -9.40 0.98
C ASN A 125 0.38 -9.56 1.57
N LEU A 126 0.13 -10.70 2.17
CA LEU A 126 -1.07 -11.02 2.94
C LEU A 126 -0.61 -11.47 4.32
N GLU A 127 -0.97 -10.75 5.37
CA GLU A 127 -0.59 -11.09 6.74
C GLU A 127 -1.84 -11.31 7.60
N TYR A 128 -1.84 -12.42 8.35
CA TYR A 128 -2.89 -12.81 9.27
C TYR A 128 -2.28 -13.04 10.66
N LYS A 129 -2.58 -12.17 11.62
CA LYS A 129 -2.00 -12.18 12.98
C LYS A 129 -3.06 -12.31 14.08
N PRO A 130 -3.70 -13.48 14.27
CA PRO A 130 -4.83 -13.63 15.18
C PRO A 130 -4.49 -13.48 16.66
N SER A 131 -3.21 -13.55 17.03
CA SER A 131 -2.75 -13.24 18.39
C SER A 131 -1.35 -12.63 18.34
N ASP A 132 -0.91 -12.04 19.45
CA ASP A 132 0.44 -11.46 19.53
C ASP A 132 1.57 -12.48 19.34
N LYS A 133 1.27 -13.77 19.53
CA LYS A 133 2.24 -14.88 19.48
C LYS A 133 2.16 -15.71 18.20
N PHE A 134 1.23 -15.43 17.30
CA PHE A 134 1.04 -16.20 16.08
C PHE A 134 0.71 -15.30 14.90
N SER A 135 1.51 -15.41 13.84
CA SER A 135 1.29 -14.75 12.56
C SER A 135 1.54 -15.72 11.41
N VAL A 136 0.78 -15.56 10.34
CA VAL A 136 0.94 -16.26 9.06
C VAL A 136 0.99 -15.22 7.97
N GLY A 137 2.01 -15.29 7.12
CA GLY A 137 2.21 -14.36 6.01
C GLY A 137 2.38 -15.10 4.69
N LEU A 138 1.80 -14.56 3.62
CA LEU A 138 2.05 -14.98 2.25
C LEU A 138 2.57 -13.77 1.48
N GLN A 139 3.79 -13.89 0.96
CA GLN A 139 4.43 -12.85 0.17
C GLN A 139 4.71 -13.37 -1.24
N ILE A 140 4.36 -12.57 -2.22
CA ILE A 140 4.66 -12.79 -3.64
C ILE A 140 5.49 -11.61 -4.09
N ASN A 141 6.68 -11.85 -4.62
CA ASN A 141 7.53 -10.80 -5.17
C ASN A 141 7.84 -11.12 -6.64
N SER A 142 7.71 -10.13 -7.50
CA SER A 142 8.12 -10.19 -8.90
C SER A 142 9.18 -9.12 -9.14
N HIS A 143 10.42 -9.57 -9.34
CA HIS A 143 11.47 -8.67 -9.75
C HIS A 143 11.29 -8.35 -11.24
N PRO A 144 11.31 -7.06 -11.64
CA PRO A 144 11.27 -6.66 -13.05
C PRO A 144 12.61 -6.97 -13.75
N ASN A 145 12.94 -8.26 -13.85
CA ASN A 145 13.84 -8.88 -14.84
C ASN A 145 13.95 -10.40 -14.60
N SER A 146 12.86 -11.13 -14.83
CA SER A 146 12.87 -12.61 -14.86
C SER A 146 13.12 -13.17 -16.28
N ASN A 147 13.64 -12.36 -17.20
CA ASN A 147 13.96 -12.79 -18.58
C ASN A 147 15.42 -13.17 -18.79
N TYR A 148 16.18 -13.33 -17.71
CA TYR A 148 17.34 -14.21 -17.74
C TYR A 148 17.01 -15.45 -16.93
N TYR A 149 17.04 -16.59 -17.62
CA TYR A 149 17.17 -17.93 -17.07
C TYR A 149 18.27 -17.94 -15.99
N TYR A 150 17.93 -17.58 -14.75
CA TYR A 150 18.75 -17.89 -13.59
C TYR A 150 18.42 -19.33 -13.20
N SER A 151 18.88 -20.25 -14.04
CA SER A 151 19.03 -21.64 -13.66
C SER A 151 20.06 -21.70 -12.54
N PRO A 152 19.72 -22.16 -11.33
CA PRO A 152 20.69 -22.30 -10.23
C PRO A 152 21.72 -23.43 -10.46
N TYR A 153 21.83 -23.97 -11.68
CA TYR A 153 22.69 -25.11 -12.04
C TYR A 153 23.61 -24.85 -13.24
N ARG A 154 24.20 -23.65 -13.36
CA ARG A 154 25.36 -23.44 -14.23
C ARG A 154 26.52 -22.78 -13.48
N TYR A 155 26.98 -23.43 -12.41
CA TYR A 155 28.37 -23.29 -11.96
C TYR A 155 29.27 -24.07 -12.94
N GLY A 156 29.59 -23.44 -14.07
CA GLY A 156 30.67 -23.86 -14.94
C GLY A 156 31.99 -23.43 -14.31
N SER A 157 32.62 -24.39 -13.65
CA SER A 157 34.00 -24.39 -13.18
C SER A 157 34.94 -23.53 -14.03
N SER A 158 35.53 -22.50 -13.42
CA SER A 158 36.88 -22.07 -13.76
C SER A 158 37.51 -21.41 -12.54
N TYR A 159 37.80 -22.23 -11.52
CA TYR A 159 38.69 -21.83 -10.44
C TYR A 159 40.11 -21.75 -11.02
N TYR A 160 40.57 -20.53 -11.29
CA TYR A 160 41.99 -20.23 -11.41
C TYR A 160 42.61 -20.40 -10.02
N ASN A 161 43.44 -21.44 -9.86
CA ASN A 161 44.07 -21.80 -8.60
C ASN A 161 45.56 -21.43 -8.69
N PRO A 162 46.05 -20.34 -8.07
CA PRO A 162 47.39 -19.80 -8.30
C PRO A 162 48.53 -20.55 -7.56
N PHE A 163 48.33 -21.80 -7.13
CA PHE A 163 49.29 -22.57 -6.35
C PHE A 163 49.62 -23.95 -6.93
N ARG A 164 49.63 -24.08 -8.26
CA ARG A 164 49.99 -25.34 -8.93
C ARG A 164 51.07 -25.18 -10.00
N ASP A 165 52.08 -24.37 -9.69
CA ASP A 165 53.37 -24.41 -10.37
C ASP A 165 54.47 -24.43 -9.31
N GLU A 166 54.64 -25.59 -8.69
CA GLU A 166 55.91 -25.98 -8.10
C GLU A 166 56.06 -27.48 -8.34
N ASN A 167 57.09 -27.84 -9.09
CA ASN A 167 57.40 -29.16 -9.67
C ASN A 167 56.79 -29.44 -11.05
N LYS A 168 57.42 -28.88 -12.08
CA LYS A 168 57.99 -29.65 -13.20
C LYS A 168 59.00 -28.83 -13.99
#